data_AF-A0A2K6GIP5-F1
#
_entry.id   AF-A0A2K6GIP5-F1
#
_cell.length_a   1.000
_cell.length_b   1.000
_cell.length_c   1.000
_cell.angle_alpha   90.00
_cell.angle_beta   90.00
_cell.angle_gamma   90.00
#
_symmetry.space_group_name_H-M   'P 1'
#
loop_
_entity.id
_entity.type
_entity.pdbx_description
1 polymer ?
#
loop_
_entity_poly.entity_id
_entity_poly.type
_entity_poly.pdbx_seq_one_letter_code
_entity_poly.pdbx_strand_id
1 'polypeptide(L)'
;MLSSVVFWGLIALIGTSRGLYPFTHSTSPHLPPRLYRGCYGDIMTMETLGTTCDINSLINCGIRGSETFAEMDLRAMKPYPTLIKEVGQRHCVDPAVIAAIISRESHGGSVLRDGWDRGGLKFGLMQLDKQIYHPVGTWDSKEHLLQAVGVLTDRIKAIQKKFSTWNVFFLL
;
A
#
# COMPACT_ATOMS: atom_id res chain seq x y z
N MET A 1 -2.41 -25.06 -53.17
CA MET A 1 -1.57 -25.30 -51.98
C MET A 1 -2.47 -25.06 -50.77
N LEU A 2 -3.21 -26.06 -50.27
CA LEU A 2 -2.88 -26.94 -49.11
C LEU A 2 -2.12 -26.18 -48.01
N SER A 3 -2.44 -26.23 -46.71
CA SER A 3 -3.47 -26.93 -45.93
C SER A 3 -3.49 -26.32 -44.51
N SER A 4 -4.60 -26.53 -43.81
CA SER A 4 -4.85 -26.30 -42.38
C SER A 4 -4.07 -27.26 -41.46
N VAL A 5 -4.12 -26.96 -40.13
CA VAL A 5 -3.77 -27.81 -38.97
C VAL A 5 -2.26 -27.84 -38.66
N VAL A 6 -1.78 -27.49 -37.46
CA VAL A 6 -1.67 -28.40 -36.28
C VAL A 6 -1.85 -27.65 -34.94
N PHE A 7 -2.92 -28.05 -34.27
CA PHE A 7 -3.15 -28.07 -32.82
C PHE A 7 -2.30 -29.20 -32.21
N TRP A 8 -1.72 -29.01 -31.02
CA TRP A 8 -0.99 -29.95 -30.12
C TRP A 8 0.42 -29.44 -29.82
N GLY A 9 0.94 -29.40 -28.60
CA GLY A 9 0.57 -29.84 -27.25
C GLY A 9 1.58 -29.15 -26.30
N LEU A 10 1.57 -29.27 -24.99
CA LEU A 10 1.07 -30.32 -24.11
C LEU A 10 0.97 -29.70 -22.70
N ILE A 11 -0.03 -30.16 -21.96
CA ILE A 11 -0.23 -30.01 -20.52
C ILE A 11 0.97 -30.56 -19.73
N ALA A 12 1.53 -29.76 -18.81
CA ALA A 12 2.17 -30.14 -17.53
C ALA A 12 2.78 -28.86 -16.95
N LEU A 13 2.30 -28.25 -15.87
CA LEU A 13 2.07 -28.84 -14.56
C LEU A 13 0.87 -28.17 -13.88
N ILE A 14 -0.04 -29.01 -13.41
CA ILE A 14 -0.89 -28.72 -12.26
C ILE A 14 0.07 -28.47 -11.09
N GLY A 15 0.45 -27.22 -10.89
CA GLY A 15 0.90 -26.73 -9.61
C GLY A 15 -0.32 -26.18 -8.90
N THR A 16 -1.13 -27.04 -8.30
CA THR A 16 -1.91 -26.60 -7.14
C THR A 16 -0.89 -26.25 -6.07
N SER A 17 -0.34 -25.04 -6.13
CA SER A 17 0.20 -24.41 -4.93
C SER A 17 -1.00 -24.11 -4.05
N ARG A 18 -1.50 -25.18 -3.41
CA ARG A 18 -2.11 -25.05 -2.10
C ARG A 18 -0.99 -24.47 -1.24
N GLY A 19 -0.95 -23.15 -1.16
CA GLY A 19 -0.31 -22.44 -0.07
C GLY A 19 -1.05 -22.81 1.21
N LEU A 20 -0.87 -24.05 1.66
CA LEU A 20 -1.19 -24.51 3.00
C LEU A 20 -0.09 -23.98 3.90
N TYR A 21 -0.08 -22.66 4.08
CA TYR A 21 0.45 -22.08 5.30
C TYR A 21 -0.78 -21.58 6.05
N PRO A 22 -1.35 -22.37 6.96
CA PRO A 22 -2.13 -21.76 8.02
C PRO A 22 -1.21 -20.72 8.65
N PHE A 23 -1.66 -19.47 8.60
CA PHE A 23 -1.13 -18.36 9.37
C PHE A 23 -0.97 -18.87 10.81
N THR A 24 0.23 -19.31 11.18
CA THR A 24 0.55 -19.57 12.58
C THR A 24 0.64 -18.20 13.20
N HIS A 25 -0.52 -17.73 13.66
CA HIS A 25 -0.60 -16.76 14.71
C HIS A 25 0.43 -17.19 15.77
N SER A 26 1.55 -16.47 15.85
CA SER A 26 2.08 -16.14 17.15
C SER A 26 1.03 -15.20 17.76
N THR A 27 -0.06 -15.78 18.24
CA THR A 27 -1.01 -15.15 19.14
C THR A 27 -0.23 -14.93 20.42
N SER A 28 0.54 -13.84 20.46
CA SER A 28 0.73 -13.13 21.71
C SER A 28 -0.66 -12.64 22.13
N PRO A 29 -1.27 -13.18 23.20
CA PRO A 29 -2.69 -12.95 23.50
C PRO A 29 -2.97 -11.54 24.07
N HIS A 30 -2.06 -10.58 23.91
CA HIS A 30 -2.12 -9.30 24.62
C HIS A 30 -1.85 -8.07 23.76
N LEU A 31 -1.97 -8.16 22.42
CA LEU A 31 -2.07 -6.92 21.65
C LEU A 31 -3.44 -6.27 21.95
N PRO A 32 -3.47 -5.06 22.54
CA PRO A 32 -4.73 -4.38 22.81
C PRO A 32 -5.49 -4.19 21.49
N PRO A 33 -6.84 -4.22 21.50
CA PRO A 33 -7.62 -3.93 20.30
C PRO A 33 -7.11 -2.61 19.70
N ARG A 34 -6.68 -2.64 18.43
CA ARG A 34 -6.24 -1.43 17.75
C ARG A 34 -7.40 -0.44 17.79
N LEU A 35 -7.23 0.63 18.57
CA LEU A 35 -8.18 1.73 18.69
C LEU A 35 -8.44 2.48 17.37
N TYR A 36 -7.71 2.12 16.30
CA TYR A 36 -7.74 2.75 15.00
C TYR A 36 -8.05 1.70 13.94
N ARG A 37 -9.32 1.28 13.85
CA ARG A 37 -9.84 0.52 12.72
C ARG A 37 -10.48 1.53 11.76
N GLY A 38 -10.02 1.56 10.51
CA GLY A 38 -10.57 2.44 9.48
C GLY A 38 -11.98 2.03 9.02
N CYS A 39 -12.69 2.96 8.39
CA CYS A 39 -14.02 2.73 7.80
C CYS A 39 -13.96 1.96 6.48
N TYR A 40 -12.77 1.83 5.88
CA TYR A 40 -12.59 1.35 4.50
C TYR A 40 -12.11 -0.10 4.40
N GLY A 41 -12.10 -0.84 5.50
CA GLY A 41 -11.63 -2.21 5.57
C GLY A 41 -10.66 -2.45 6.72
N ASP A 42 -10.32 -3.71 6.91
CA ASP A 42 -9.37 -4.14 7.93
C ASP A 42 -8.12 -4.71 7.27
N ILE A 43 -7.04 -3.95 7.32
CA ILE A 43 -5.78 -4.29 6.63
C ILE A 43 -5.22 -5.64 7.08
N MET A 44 -5.51 -6.08 8.31
CA MET A 44 -5.03 -7.37 8.82
C MET A 44 -5.71 -8.57 8.18
N THR A 45 -6.81 -8.34 7.48
CA THR A 45 -7.61 -9.39 6.82
C THR A 45 -7.50 -9.34 5.30
N MET A 46 -6.73 -8.39 4.75
CA MET A 46 -6.53 -8.25 3.31
C MET A 46 -5.49 -9.25 2.81
N GLU A 47 -5.80 -9.91 1.69
CA GLU A 47 -4.83 -10.77 1.01
C GLU A 47 -3.80 -9.91 0.26
N THR A 48 -2.52 -10.24 0.42
CA THR A 48 -1.43 -9.57 -0.30
C THR A 48 -0.35 -10.57 -0.67
N LEU A 49 0.22 -10.40 -1.87
CA LEU A 49 1.41 -11.14 -2.31
C LEU A 49 2.71 -10.43 -1.91
N GLY A 50 2.62 -9.18 -1.41
CA GLY A 50 3.76 -8.34 -1.10
C GLY A 50 4.51 -7.84 -2.35
N THR A 51 5.81 -7.62 -2.21
CA THR A 51 6.65 -7.04 -3.26
C THR A 51 6.93 -8.05 -4.36
N THR A 52 6.88 -7.63 -5.62
CA THR A 52 7.15 -8.50 -6.77
C THR A 52 8.58 -9.02 -6.74
N CYS A 53 8.78 -10.31 -6.98
CA CYS A 53 10.10 -10.89 -7.15
C CYS A 53 10.59 -10.61 -8.58
N ASP A 54 11.61 -9.77 -8.73
CA ASP A 54 12.36 -9.62 -9.97
C ASP A 54 13.82 -10.04 -9.78
N ILE A 55 14.58 -10.14 -10.88
CA ILE A 55 15.98 -10.58 -10.86
C ILE A 55 16.85 -9.71 -9.92
N ASN A 56 16.47 -8.43 -9.72
CA ASN A 56 17.21 -7.48 -8.90
C ASN A 56 16.75 -7.46 -7.43
N SER A 57 15.64 -8.11 -7.09
CA SER A 57 15.00 -8.10 -5.77
C SER A 57 14.71 -9.50 -5.21
N LEU A 58 15.31 -10.54 -5.80
CA LEU A 58 15.14 -11.96 -5.42
C LEU A 58 15.26 -12.23 -3.91
N ILE A 59 16.09 -11.46 -3.19
CA ILE A 59 16.32 -11.62 -1.75
C ILE A 59 15.25 -10.92 -0.90
N ASN A 60 14.63 -9.85 -1.42
CA ASN A 60 13.67 -8.99 -0.72
C ASN A 60 12.35 -8.90 -1.50
N CYS A 61 11.72 -10.05 -1.75
CA CYS A 61 10.40 -10.10 -2.38
C CYS A 61 9.36 -10.83 -1.53
N GLY A 62 8.12 -10.85 -2.00
CA GLY A 62 6.97 -11.34 -1.26
C GLY A 62 6.59 -10.46 -0.08
N ILE A 63 5.85 -11.03 0.86
CA ILE A 63 5.44 -10.36 2.10
C ILE A 63 6.66 -9.92 2.90
N ARG A 64 7.61 -10.83 3.12
CA ARG A 64 8.83 -10.57 3.90
C ARG A 64 9.68 -9.45 3.30
N GLY A 65 9.79 -9.37 1.96
CA GLY A 65 10.46 -8.25 1.31
C GLY A 65 9.81 -6.91 1.64
N SER A 66 8.47 -6.87 1.62
CA SER A 66 7.70 -5.66 1.96
C SER A 66 7.90 -5.25 3.42
N GLU A 67 7.92 -6.22 4.34
CA GLU A 67 8.21 -5.99 5.76
C GLU A 67 9.62 -5.43 5.96
N THR A 68 10.62 -6.00 5.28
CA THR A 68 12.00 -5.49 5.31
C THR A 68 12.07 -4.05 4.82
N PHE A 69 11.39 -3.69 3.72
CA PHE A 69 11.36 -2.31 3.24
C PHE A 69 10.69 -1.36 4.25
N ALA A 70 9.57 -1.78 4.85
CA ALA A 70 8.90 -1.00 5.88
C ALA A 70 9.79 -0.81 7.13
N GLU A 71 10.56 -1.83 7.52
CA GLU A 71 11.51 -1.76 8.63
C GLU A 71 12.65 -0.79 8.34
N MET A 72 13.19 -0.80 7.11
CA MET A 72 14.22 0.15 6.69
C MET A 72 13.75 1.60 6.76
N ASP A 73 12.49 1.85 6.42
CA ASP A 73 11.88 3.19 6.44
C ASP A 73 11.52 3.67 7.84
N LEU A 74 11.52 2.78 8.84
CA LEU A 74 11.05 3.07 10.19
C LEU A 74 11.77 4.27 10.80
N ARG A 75 13.08 4.43 10.54
CA ARG A 75 13.87 5.57 11.03
C ARG A 75 13.34 6.89 10.49
N ALA A 76 13.08 6.97 9.19
CA ALA A 76 12.55 8.18 8.54
C ALA A 76 11.09 8.44 8.94
N MET A 77 10.34 7.39 9.27
CA MET A 77 8.94 7.48 9.70
C MET A 77 8.74 7.92 11.15
N LYS A 78 9.77 7.88 12.00
CA LYS A 78 9.69 8.24 13.44
C LYS A 78 9.02 9.59 13.76
N PRO A 79 9.17 10.66 12.96
CA PRO A 79 8.57 11.97 13.28
C PRO A 79 7.05 12.02 13.10
N TYR A 80 6.48 11.21 12.21
CA TYR A 80 5.10 11.36 11.74
C TYR A 80 4.00 10.54 12.46
N PRO A 81 4.23 9.64 13.46
CA PRO A 81 3.15 8.82 14.01
C PRO A 81 1.96 9.59 14.57
N THR A 82 2.20 10.71 15.27
CA THR A 82 1.13 11.54 15.82
C THR A 82 0.29 12.16 14.71
N LEU A 83 0.97 12.68 13.69
CA LEU A 83 0.33 13.29 12.53
C LEU A 83 -0.50 12.29 11.73
N ILE A 84 0.07 11.12 11.44
CA ILE A 84 -0.58 10.05 10.70
C ILE A 84 -1.82 9.53 11.45
N LYS A 85 -1.74 9.39 12.79
CA LYS A 85 -2.89 9.00 13.62
C LYS A 85 -4.02 10.02 13.56
N GLU A 86 -3.67 11.31 13.67
CA GLU A 86 -4.66 12.39 13.64
C GLU A 86 -5.37 12.46 12.28
N VAL A 87 -4.61 12.40 11.18
CA VAL A 87 -5.18 12.40 9.82
C VAL A 87 -6.00 11.14 9.57
N GLY A 88 -5.52 9.98 10.01
CA GLY A 88 -6.25 8.71 9.93
C GLY A 88 -7.59 8.77 10.63
N GLN A 89 -7.65 9.33 11.85
CA GLN A 89 -8.93 9.55 12.55
C GLN A 89 -9.86 10.46 11.77
N ARG A 90 -9.35 11.58 11.26
CA ARG A 90 -10.17 12.58 10.57
C ARG A 90 -10.78 12.05 9.27
N HIS A 91 -10.07 11.18 8.56
CA HIS A 91 -10.55 10.56 7.33
C HIS A 91 -11.15 9.16 7.53
N CYS A 92 -11.18 8.65 8.76
CA CYS A 92 -11.54 7.26 9.07
C CYS A 92 -10.72 6.23 8.25
N VAL A 93 -9.42 6.45 8.13
CA VAL A 93 -8.46 5.53 7.48
C VAL A 93 -7.54 4.95 8.55
N ASP A 94 -7.21 3.66 8.46
CA ASP A 94 -6.24 3.05 9.36
C ASP A 94 -4.87 3.76 9.22
N PRO A 95 -4.29 4.32 10.30
CA PRO A 95 -2.97 4.94 10.27
C PRO A 95 -1.87 4.07 9.63
N ALA A 96 -1.98 2.74 9.74
CA ALA A 96 -1.04 1.81 9.10
C ALA A 96 -1.08 1.88 7.57
N VAL A 97 -2.25 2.12 6.98
CA VAL A 97 -2.39 2.31 5.51
C VAL A 97 -1.65 3.56 5.08
N ILE A 98 -1.86 4.66 5.80
CA ILE A 98 -1.21 5.94 5.49
C ILE A 98 0.31 5.79 5.62
N ALA A 99 0.79 5.15 6.70
CA ALA A 99 2.21 4.90 6.90
C ALA A 99 2.82 4.02 5.79
N ALA A 100 2.10 2.98 5.36
CA ALA A 100 2.54 2.09 4.27
C ALA A 100 2.64 2.84 2.93
N ILE A 101 1.70 3.73 2.62
CA ILE A 101 1.75 4.56 1.41
C ILE A 101 2.94 5.52 1.48
N ILE A 102 3.19 6.17 2.61
CA ILE A 102 4.34 7.08 2.76
C ILE A 102 5.67 6.32 2.58
N SER A 103 5.80 5.13 3.18
CA SER A 103 6.95 4.25 2.99
C SER A 103 7.15 3.93 1.50
N ARG A 104 6.10 3.48 0.82
CA ARG A 104 6.15 3.14 -0.61
C ARG A 104 6.48 4.33 -1.51
N GLU A 105 5.90 5.49 -1.25
CA GLU A 105 5.99 6.64 -2.15
C GLU A 105 7.27 7.46 -1.92
N SER A 106 7.73 7.58 -0.68
CA SER A 106 8.82 8.51 -0.35
C SER A 106 9.84 7.98 0.65
N HIS A 107 9.75 6.72 1.09
CA HIS A 107 10.64 6.17 2.13
C HIS A 107 10.70 7.07 3.37
N GLY A 108 9.53 7.52 3.85
CA GLY A 108 9.43 8.49 4.96
C GLY A 108 10.01 9.87 4.65
N GLY A 109 10.06 10.26 3.37
CA GLY A 109 10.65 11.51 2.90
C GLY A 109 12.14 11.43 2.56
N SER A 110 12.81 10.30 2.80
CA SER A 110 14.28 10.20 2.66
C SER A 110 14.78 10.34 1.21
N VAL A 111 13.94 10.08 0.22
CA VAL A 111 14.29 10.22 -1.21
C VAL A 111 13.87 11.57 -1.81
N LEU A 112 13.22 12.44 -1.02
CA LEU A 112 12.70 13.72 -1.50
C LEU A 112 13.76 14.82 -1.48
N ARG A 113 13.61 15.77 -2.41
CA ARG A 113 14.41 17.01 -2.48
C ARG A 113 13.46 18.18 -2.34
N ASP A 114 13.51 18.86 -1.20
CA ASP A 114 12.57 19.94 -0.84
C ASP A 114 11.09 19.54 -1.02
N GLY A 115 10.79 18.27 -0.71
CA GLY A 115 9.45 17.71 -0.84
C GLY A 115 9.09 17.15 -2.21
N TRP A 116 9.96 17.29 -3.20
CA TRP A 116 9.71 16.82 -4.56
C TRP A 116 10.43 15.50 -4.85
N ASP A 117 9.84 14.70 -5.72
CA ASP A 117 10.52 13.56 -6.32
C ASP A 117 11.67 14.00 -7.23
N ARG A 118 12.47 13.04 -7.71
CA ARG A 118 13.58 13.33 -8.63
C ARG A 118 13.13 14.06 -9.89
N GLY A 119 11.92 13.78 -10.40
CA GLY A 119 11.36 14.41 -11.59
C GLY A 119 10.71 15.78 -11.34
N GLY A 120 10.51 16.18 -10.08
CA GLY A 120 9.78 17.40 -9.74
C GLY A 120 8.31 17.38 -10.17
N LEU A 121 7.71 16.20 -10.31
CA LEU A 121 6.32 16.01 -10.73
C LEU A 121 5.40 15.68 -9.54
N LYS A 122 5.93 14.98 -8.54
CA LYS A 122 5.18 14.54 -7.37
C LYS A 122 5.66 15.23 -6.10
N PHE A 123 4.71 15.59 -5.24
CA PHE A 123 4.95 16.41 -4.05
C PHE A 123 4.57 15.70 -2.74
N GLY A 124 5.43 15.85 -1.74
CA GLY A 124 5.22 15.51 -0.34
C GLY A 124 5.27 14.02 -0.01
N LEU A 125 5.05 13.71 1.27
CA LEU A 125 5.23 12.36 1.82
C LEU A 125 4.42 11.26 1.08
N MET A 126 3.21 11.61 0.62
CA MET A 126 2.32 10.73 -0.17
C MET A 126 2.33 11.03 -1.69
N GLN A 127 3.28 11.86 -2.17
CA GLN A 127 3.60 12.02 -3.59
C GLN A 127 2.42 12.36 -4.51
N LEU A 128 1.75 13.48 -4.23
CA LEU A 128 0.68 14.01 -5.08
C LEU A 128 1.22 14.54 -6.41
N ASP A 129 0.64 14.10 -7.51
CA ASP A 129 0.97 14.59 -8.86
C ASP A 129 0.49 16.04 -9.05
N LYS A 130 1.43 16.96 -9.29
CA LYS A 130 1.16 18.39 -9.43
C LYS A 130 0.37 18.76 -10.68
N GLN A 131 0.32 17.88 -11.69
CA GLN A 131 -0.44 18.10 -12.91
C GLN A 131 -1.94 17.85 -12.68
N ILE A 132 -2.26 17.00 -11.70
CA ILE A 132 -3.63 16.58 -11.40
C ILE A 132 -4.18 17.35 -10.19
N TYR A 133 -3.36 17.56 -9.17
CA TYR A 133 -3.74 18.19 -7.91
C TYR A 133 -2.90 19.44 -7.67
N HIS A 134 -3.47 20.43 -6.99
CA HIS A 134 -2.73 21.60 -6.51
C HIS A 134 -2.29 21.33 -5.07
N PRO A 135 -1.01 21.00 -4.80
CA PRO A 135 -0.58 20.59 -3.47
C PRO A 135 -0.69 21.74 -2.47
N VAL A 136 -1.13 21.45 -1.24
CA VAL A 136 -1.28 22.44 -0.16
C VAL A 136 -0.38 22.15 1.03
N GLY A 137 0.06 23.21 1.71
CA GLY A 137 0.95 23.10 2.88
C GLY A 137 2.41 22.80 2.52
N THR A 138 3.23 22.48 3.54
CA THR A 138 4.58 21.95 3.32
C THR A 138 4.50 20.45 3.01
N TRP A 139 5.56 19.92 2.40
CA TRP A 139 5.62 18.55 1.88
C TRP A 139 5.41 17.45 2.93
N ASP A 140 5.64 17.77 4.20
CA ASP A 140 5.49 16.94 5.39
C ASP A 140 4.39 17.43 6.36
N SER A 141 3.63 18.47 5.97
CA SER A 141 2.61 19.10 6.81
C SER A 141 1.35 18.26 6.97
N LYS A 142 0.55 18.65 7.96
CA LYS A 142 -0.80 18.13 8.15
C LYS A 142 -1.71 18.43 6.97
N GLU A 143 -1.62 19.64 6.42
CA GLU A 143 -2.41 20.08 5.28
C GLU A 143 -2.16 19.18 4.06
N HIS A 144 -0.90 18.84 3.80
CA HIS A 144 -0.53 17.89 2.75
C HIS A 144 -1.13 16.51 3.00
N LEU A 145 -0.97 15.95 4.20
CA LEU A 145 -1.51 14.63 4.52
C LEU A 145 -3.05 14.59 4.48
N LEU A 146 -3.73 15.65 4.94
CA LEU A 146 -5.19 15.75 4.84
C LEU A 146 -5.65 15.75 3.38
N GLN A 147 -4.97 16.50 2.51
CA GLN A 147 -5.27 16.50 1.09
C GLN A 147 -5.05 15.12 0.46
N ALA A 148 -3.88 14.52 0.69
CA ALA A 148 -3.51 13.26 0.08
C ALA A 148 -4.41 12.10 0.55
N VAL A 149 -4.72 12.04 1.84
CA VAL A 149 -5.65 11.04 2.38
C VAL A 149 -7.08 11.31 1.92
N GLY A 150 -7.49 12.57 1.75
CA GLY A 150 -8.76 12.92 1.11
C GLY A 150 -8.88 12.29 -0.29
N VAL A 151 -7.88 12.52 -1.15
CA VAL A 151 -7.81 11.92 -2.49
C VAL A 151 -7.87 10.39 -2.44
N LEU A 152 -7.15 9.76 -1.51
CA LEU A 152 -7.20 8.31 -1.30
C LEU A 152 -8.63 7.85 -0.97
N THR A 153 -9.30 8.49 -0.01
CA THR A 153 -10.66 8.11 0.38
C THR A 153 -11.67 8.27 -0.76
N ASP A 154 -11.52 9.29 -1.60
CA ASP A 154 -12.39 9.49 -2.75
C ASP A 154 -12.20 8.41 -3.81
N ARG A 155 -10.94 7.97 -4.02
CA ARG A 155 -10.64 6.82 -4.88
C ARG A 155 -11.22 5.53 -4.33
N ILE A 156 -11.06 5.24 -3.03
CA ILE A 156 -11.65 4.05 -2.40
C ILE A 156 -13.17 4.05 -2.61
N LYS A 157 -13.87 5.16 -2.32
CA LYS A 157 -15.32 5.29 -2.54
C LYS A 157 -15.70 5.07 -4.00
N ALA A 158 -14.93 5.60 -4.95
CA ALA A 158 -15.17 5.40 -6.37
C ALA A 158 -15.06 3.91 -6.77
N ILE A 159 -14.08 3.19 -6.22
CA ILE A 159 -13.93 1.75 -6.48
C ILE A 159 -15.05 0.95 -5.79
N GLN A 160 -15.42 1.27 -4.55
CA GLN A 160 -16.58 0.66 -3.87
C GLN A 160 -17.87 0.83 -4.67
N LYS A 161 -18.08 2.01 -5.26
CA LYS A 161 -19.24 2.28 -6.13
C LYS A 161 -19.18 1.47 -7.42
N LYS A 162 -18.00 1.31 -8.01
CA LYS A 162 -17.79 0.58 -9.27
C LYS A 162 -17.93 -0.93 -9.10
N PHE A 163 -17.49 -1.46 -7.97
CA PHE A 163 -17.49 -2.89 -7.66
C PHE A 163 -18.25 -3.16 -6.36
N SER A 164 -19.54 -2.84 -6.35
CA SER A 164 -20.40 -2.95 -5.15
C SER A 164 -20.59 -4.38 -4.63
N THR A 165 -20.25 -5.39 -5.43
CA THR A 165 -20.29 -6.81 -5.05
C THR A 165 -19.00 -7.30 -4.42
N TRP A 166 -17.91 -6.51 -4.46
CA TRP A 166 -16.67 -6.87 -3.79
C TRP A 166 -16.85 -6.66 -2.30
N ASN A 167 -16.45 -7.65 -1.51
CA ASN A 167 -16.30 -7.43 -0.09
C ASN A 167 -15.28 -6.30 0.13
N VAL A 168 -15.54 -5.44 1.11
CA VAL A 168 -14.74 -4.24 1.44
C VAL A 168 -13.25 -4.57 1.68
N PHE A 169 -12.91 -5.85 1.85
CA PHE A 169 -11.57 -6.39 2.08
C PHE A 169 -10.55 -6.28 0.93
N PHE A 170 -10.89 -5.74 -0.25
CA PHE A 170 -10.02 -5.82 -1.43
C PHE A 170 -9.47 -4.47 -1.97
N LEU A 171 -9.63 -3.33 -1.28
CA LEU A 171 -9.52 -2.01 -1.93
C LEU A 171 -8.30 -1.12 -1.58
N LEU A 172 -7.17 -1.71 -1.23
CA LEU A 172 -5.87 -1.03 -1.04
C LEU A 172 -4.75 -1.92 -1.57
#